data_AF-A0A8S9MIM3-F1
#
_entry.id   AF-A0A8S9MIM3-F1
#
_cell.length_a   1.000
_cell.length_b   1.000
_cell.length_c   1.000
_cell.angle_alpha   90.00
_cell.angle_beta   90.00
_cell.angle_gamma   90.00
#
_symmetry.space_group_name_H-M   'P 1'
#
loop_
_entity.id
_entity.type
_entity.pdbx_description
1 polymer ?
#
loop_
_entity_poly.entity_id
_entity_poly.type
_entity_poly.pdbx_seq_one_letter_code
_entity_poly.pdbx_strand_id
1 'polypeptide(L)'
;GGFDNNAVATANILDTNIQDVGGKPYYYLSVLTRTADGDEGGKHQLITATVNGGKLYICKAQAGDKRWFKGANKFVEKAATSFSVA
;
A
#
# COMPACT_ATOMS: atom_id res chain seq x y z
N GLY A 1 -15.05 13.87 13.00
CA GLY A 1 -14.34 13.39 14.22
C GLY A 1 -13.16 12.56 13.79
N GLY A 2 -12.00 12.71 14.45
CA GLY A 2 -10.79 11.93 14.18
C GLY A 2 -9.90 12.40 13.02
N PHE A 3 -10.14 13.59 12.49
CA PHE A 3 -9.36 14.22 11.42
C PHE A 3 -9.00 15.65 11.83
N ASP A 4 -7.90 16.16 11.27
CA ASP A 4 -7.51 17.56 11.40
C ASP A 4 -8.56 18.48 10.76
N ASN A 5 -8.55 19.77 11.13
CA ASN A 5 -9.48 20.74 10.58
C ASN A 5 -9.30 20.86 9.05
N ASN A 6 -10.42 20.89 8.31
CA ASN A 6 -10.48 20.87 6.84
C ASN A 6 -9.90 19.59 6.18
N ALA A 7 -9.61 18.52 6.93
CA ALA A 7 -9.20 17.24 6.37
C ALA A 7 -10.37 16.23 6.35
N VAL A 8 -10.64 15.66 5.17
CA VAL A 8 -11.66 14.60 4.98
C VAL A 8 -11.04 13.22 4.74
N ALA A 9 -9.71 13.15 4.68
CA ALA A 9 -8.94 11.92 4.51
C ALA A 9 -7.61 12.00 5.27
N THR A 10 -7.13 10.87 5.77
CA THR A 10 -5.82 10.71 6.41
C THR A 10 -5.16 9.45 5.87
N ALA A 11 -3.83 9.46 5.77
CA ALA A 11 -3.01 8.31 5.41
C ALA A 11 -2.02 8.04 6.54
N ASN A 12 -1.96 6.79 7.00
CA ASN A 12 -1.05 6.39 8.07
C ASN A 12 -0.15 5.27 7.55
N ILE A 13 1.17 5.46 7.64
CA ILE A 13 2.12 4.39 7.33
C ILE A 13 2.07 3.37 8.46
N LEU A 14 1.75 2.12 8.10
CA LEU A 14 1.69 0.99 9.04
C LEU A 14 3.01 0.21 9.08
N ASP A 15 3.67 0.10 7.93
CA ASP A 15 4.93 -0.63 7.80
C ASP A 15 5.74 -0.10 6.62
N THR A 16 7.06 -0.23 6.72
CA THR A 16 8.01 0.09 5.65
C THR A 16 9.11 -0.94 5.62
N ASN A 17 9.48 -1.40 4.43
CA ASN A 17 10.57 -2.35 4.25
C ASN A 17 11.36 -2.03 2.98
N ILE A 18 12.64 -2.36 2.97
CA ILE A 18 13.50 -2.33 1.77
C ILE A 18 13.91 -3.77 1.51
N GLN A 19 13.58 -4.26 0.32
CA GLN A 19 13.90 -5.63 -0.09
C GLN A 19 14.79 -5.60 -1.32
N ASP A 20 15.82 -6.46 -1.35
CA ASP A 20 16.57 -6.69 -2.57
C ASP A 20 15.92 -7.84 -3.36
N VAL A 21 15.53 -7.55 -4.60
CA VAL A 21 14.96 -8.55 -5.51
C VAL A 21 15.79 -8.53 -6.79
N GLY A 22 16.64 -9.55 -6.94
CA GLY A 22 17.51 -9.69 -8.11
C GLY A 22 18.56 -8.59 -8.24
N GLY A 23 19.11 -8.11 -7.12
CA GLY A 23 20.15 -7.06 -7.08
C GLY A 23 19.61 -5.64 -7.28
N LYS A 24 18.28 -5.47 -7.24
CA LYS A 24 17.63 -4.15 -7.30
C LYS A 24 16.90 -3.90 -5.99
N PRO A 25 17.07 -2.71 -5.37
CA PRO A 25 16.32 -2.34 -4.18
C PRO A 25 14.86 -2.02 -4.53
N TYR A 26 13.93 -2.58 -3.76
CA TYR A 26 12.51 -2.27 -3.80
C TYR A 26 12.10 -1.64 -2.47
N TYR A 27 11.39 -0.52 -2.55
CA TYR A 27 10.71 0.09 -1.42
C TYR A 27 9.32 -0.51 -1.30
N TYR A 28 9.01 -1.02 -0.12
CA TYR A 28 7.68 -1.48 0.25
C TYR A 28 7.10 -0.55 1.32
N LEU A 29 5.89 -0.06 1.10
CA LEU A 29 5.12 0.73 2.06
C LEU A 29 3.73 0.14 2.24
N SER A 30 3.33 -0.07 3.49
CA SER A 30 1.95 -0.36 3.86
C SER A 30 1.31 0.90 4.44
N VAL A 31 0.20 1.33 3.86
CA VAL A 31 -0.50 2.56 4.24
C VAL A 31 -1.98 2.28 4.47
N LEU A 32 -2.51 2.68 5.62
CA LEU A 32 -3.95 2.69 5.87
C LEU A 32 -4.49 4.10 5.66
N THR A 33 -5.30 4.24 4.62
CA THR A 33 -6.07 5.46 4.37
C THR A 33 -7.44 5.38 5.00
N ARG A 34 -7.91 6.45 5.64
CA ARG A 34 -9.26 6.56 6.20
C ARG A 34 -9.90 7.85 5.69
N THR A 35 -11.20 7.80 5.41
CA THR A 35 -12.01 8.94 4.95
C THR A 35 -13.11 9.26 5.97
N ALA A 36 -13.60 10.50 5.96
CA ALA A 36 -14.56 10.98 6.95
C ALA A 36 -15.92 10.27 6.90
N ASP A 37 -16.31 9.76 5.72
CA ASP A 37 -17.50 8.93 5.53
C ASP A 37 -17.33 7.47 6.02
N GLY A 38 -16.11 7.08 6.41
CA GLY A 38 -15.80 5.75 6.90
C GLY A 38 -15.90 4.64 5.84
N ASP A 39 -15.77 4.99 4.55
CA ASP A 39 -15.87 4.01 3.46
C ASP A 39 -14.96 2.80 3.68
N GLU A 40 -15.55 1.62 3.64
CA GLU A 40 -14.95 0.31 3.95
C GLU A 40 -14.17 0.20 5.27
N GLY A 41 -14.30 1.14 6.22
CA GLY A 41 -13.47 1.20 7.43
C GLY A 41 -12.06 1.77 7.19
N GLY A 42 -11.81 2.29 5.99
CA GLY A 42 -10.48 2.62 5.47
C GLY A 42 -10.03 1.66 4.38
N LYS A 43 -8.92 1.98 3.72
CA LYS A 43 -8.33 1.18 2.64
C LYS A 43 -6.86 0.96 2.92
N HIS A 44 -6.46 -0.30 2.99
CA HIS A 44 -5.06 -0.73 3.01
C HIS A 44 -4.49 -0.60 1.61
N GLN A 45 -3.37 0.10 1.49
CA GLN A 45 -2.63 0.29 0.27
C GLN A 45 -1.23 -0.27 0.47
N LEU A 46 -0.88 -1.30 -0.30
CA LEU A 46 0.46 -1.83 -0.35
C LEU A 46 1.14 -1.31 -1.62
N ILE A 47 2.22 -0.58 -1.43
CA ILE A 47 2.97 0.10 -2.49
C ILE A 47 4.37 -0.51 -2.55
N THR A 48 4.71 -1.09 -3.70
CA THR A 48 6.04 -1.64 -3.98
C THR A 48 6.65 -0.85 -5.15
N ALA A 49 7.83 -0.28 -4.98
CA ALA A 49 8.46 0.59 -5.97
C ALA A 49 9.95 0.32 -6.16
N THR A 50 10.45 0.44 -7.40
CA THR A 50 11.88 0.34 -7.72
C THR A 50 12.24 1.24 -8.91
N VAL A 51 13.53 1.49 -9.12
CA VAL A 51 14.06 2.16 -10.31
C VAL A 51 14.87 1.15 -11.13
N ASN A 52 14.58 1.06 -12.42
CA ASN A 52 15.31 0.21 -13.35
C ASN A 52 15.47 0.92 -14.70
N GLY A 53 16.69 0.92 -15.24
CA GLY A 53 16.99 1.58 -16.52
C GLY A 53 16.61 3.08 -16.56
N GLY A 54 16.76 3.79 -15.43
CA GLY A 54 16.39 5.20 -15.31
C GLY A 54 14.88 5.48 -15.23
N LYS A 55 14.04 4.44 -15.12
CA LYS A 55 12.58 4.57 -15.00
C LYS A 55 12.09 4.09 -13.64
N LEU A 56 11.12 4.82 -13.08
CA LEU A 56 10.44 4.45 -11.84
C LEU A 56 9.26 3.52 -12.15
N TYR A 57 9.22 2.39 -11.43
CA TYR A 57 8.15 1.40 -11.50
C TYR A 57 7.46 1.32 -10.14
N ILE A 58 6.14 1.46 -10.12
CA ILE A 58 5.33 1.41 -8.90
C ILE A 58 4.18 0.43 -9.11
N CYS A 59 4.08 -0.57 -8.24
CA CYS A 59 2.90 -1.40 -8.07
C CYS A 59 2.15 -0.93 -6.83
N LYS A 60 0.84 -0.69 -6.96
CA LYS A 60 -0.04 -0.39 -5.83
C LYS A 60 -1.22 -1.33 -5.85
N ALA A 61 -1.31 -2.19 -4.85
CA ALA A 61 -2.46 -3.05 -4.62
C ALA A 61 -3.22 -2.53 -3.39
N GLN A 62 -4.55 -2.55 -3.42
CA GLN A 62 -5.35 -2.06 -2.29
C GLN A 62 -6.64 -2.85 -2.08
N ALA A 63 -7.14 -2.83 -0.84
CA ALA A 63 -8.48 -3.27 -0.50
C ALA A 63 -9.02 -2.48 0.70
N GLY A 64 -10.34 -2.33 0.79
CA GLY A 64 -11.00 -1.82 1.99
C GLY A 64 -10.78 -2.72 3.19
N ASP A 65 -10.68 -2.12 4.37
CA ASP A 65 -10.45 -2.81 5.64
C ASP A 65 -11.53 -3.88 5.91
N LYS A 66 -12.80 -3.57 5.59
CA LYS A 66 -13.93 -4.52 5.63
C LYS A 66 -13.68 -5.81 4.82
N ARG A 67 -12.94 -5.73 3.72
CA ARG A 67 -12.57 -6.88 2.87
C ARG A 67 -11.21 -7.47 3.25
N TRP A 68 -10.32 -6.64 3.78
CA TRP A 68 -8.98 -6.98 4.22
C TRP A 68 -8.99 -8.17 5.17
N PHE A 69 -9.69 -8.05 6.30
CA PHE A 69 -9.80 -9.13 7.29
C PHE A 69 -10.70 -10.29 6.84
N LYS A 70 -11.40 -10.16 5.69
CA LYS A 70 -12.18 -11.23 5.06
C LYS A 70 -11.40 -12.00 4.00
N GLY A 71 -10.07 -11.87 3.99
CA GLY A 71 -9.17 -12.64 3.13
C GLY A 71 -8.69 -11.91 1.88
N ALA A 72 -9.13 -10.67 1.63
CA ALA A 72 -8.57 -9.87 0.55
C ALA A 72 -7.08 -9.56 0.78
N ASN A 73 -6.65 -9.46 2.04
CA ASN A 73 -5.25 -9.23 2.42
C ASN A 73 -4.29 -10.18 1.71
N LYS A 74 -4.59 -11.48 1.67
CA LYS A 74 -3.76 -12.51 1.01
C LYS A 74 -3.50 -12.19 -0.46
N PHE A 75 -4.51 -11.69 -1.17
CA PHE A 75 -4.38 -11.37 -2.59
C PHE A 75 -3.63 -10.07 -2.82
N VAL A 76 -3.92 -9.05 -1.99
CA VAL A 76 -3.26 -7.74 -2.08
C VAL A 76 -1.77 -7.85 -1.70
N GLU A 77 -1.45 -8.53 -0.60
CA GLU A 77 -0.08 -8.83 -0.17
C GLU A 77 0.68 -9.62 -1.23
N LYS A 78 0.06 -10.67 -1.79
CA LYS A 78 0.69 -11.46 -2.85
C LYS A 78 0.97 -10.62 -4.09
N ALA A 79 0.02 -9.79 -4.53
CA ALA A 79 0.22 -8.93 -5.70
C ALA A 79 1.34 -7.90 -5.48
N ALA A 80 1.43 -7.31 -4.29
CA ALA A 80 2.47 -6.33 -3.96
C ALA A 80 3.86 -6.98 -3.81
N THR A 81 3.95 -8.15 -3.18
CA THR A 81 5.22 -8.86 -2.93
C THR A 81 5.73 -9.65 -4.12
N SER A 82 4.87 -10.06 -5.06
CA SER A 82 5.28 -10.71 -6.30
C SER A 82 5.73 -9.74 -7.39
N PHE A 83 5.66 -8.43 -7.14
CA PHE A 83 6.02 -7.42 -8.13
C PHE A 83 7.53 -7.37 -8.35
N SER A 84 7.95 -7.57 -9.60
CA SER A 84 9.36 -7.46 -10.01
C SER A 84 9.48 -6.90 -11.42
N VAL A 85 10.63 -6.31 -11.69
CA VAL A 85 11.02 -5.71 -12.98
C VAL A 85 12.39 -6.26 -13.36
N ALA A 86 12.49 -6.80 -14.58
CA ALA A 86 13.73 -7.34 -15.15
C ALA A 86 14.69 -6.22 -15.59
#